data_AF-A0A1M7RFD2-F1
#
_entry.id   AF-A0A1M7RFD2-F1
#
_cell.length_a   1.000
_cell.length_b   1.000
_cell.length_c   1.000
_cell.angle_alpha   90.00
_cell.angle_beta   90.00
_cell.angle_gamma   90.00
#
_symmetry.space_group_name_H-M   'P 1'
#
loop_
_entity.id
_entity.type
_entity.pdbx_description
1 polymer ?
#
loop_
_entity_poly.entity_id
_entity_poly.type
_entity_poly.pdbx_seq_one_letter_code
_entity_poly.pdbx_strand_id
1 'polypeptide(L)'
;MGKTLKQQATVKTNTVPGSVCKIDAPAVKFADLWSNYVTGDPYKPAAGDKGDYSNQCALRLSATFHKIGIKMLSFSQKSIKPMPGTQVLGRVIMDGSPAAVRAYELGSWLKLQPFCGLPEKPEDITGKDWESKVKGRTGIIMFHAYWTRSGEAPASASGGHIDLWNGKRLTISGVADGFATIGRYLGIQSVRQGATILSTWSYSDLSNAKTILFWEVK
;
A
#
# COMPACT_ATOMS: atom_id res chain seq x y z
N MET A 1 -8.13 -19.67 -9.12
CA MET A 1 -6.70 -19.30 -9.11
C MET A 1 -6.55 -17.98 -9.83
N GLY A 2 -5.89 -16.99 -9.24
CA GLY A 2 -5.76 -15.66 -9.86
C GLY A 2 -4.68 -15.64 -10.96
N LYS A 3 -4.81 -14.69 -11.87
CA LYS A 3 -3.95 -14.58 -13.07
C LYS A 3 -2.60 -13.96 -12.71
N THR A 4 -1.51 -14.67 -12.97
CA THR A 4 -0.16 -14.08 -12.97
C THR A 4 0.08 -13.35 -14.29
N LEU A 5 0.50 -12.08 -14.22
CA LEU A 5 0.80 -11.28 -15.41
C LEU A 5 2.28 -11.38 -15.76
N LYS A 6 2.58 -11.45 -17.06
CA LYS A 6 3.96 -11.38 -17.55
C LYS A 6 4.41 -9.91 -17.59
N GLN A 7 4.88 -9.41 -16.44
CA GLN A 7 5.41 -8.04 -16.27
C GLN A 7 6.93 -7.95 -16.52
N GLN A 8 7.48 -8.88 -17.31
CA GLN A 8 8.92 -8.97 -17.59
C GLN A 8 9.15 -9.27 -19.07
N ALA A 9 10.13 -8.60 -19.65
CA ALA A 9 10.59 -8.83 -21.01
C ALA A 9 12.12 -8.86 -21.06
N THR A 10 12.67 -9.80 -21.81
CA THR A 10 14.10 -9.85 -22.14
C THR A 10 14.31 -9.11 -23.45
N VAL A 11 15.12 -8.07 -23.42
CA VAL A 11 15.45 -7.26 -24.61
C VAL A 11 16.89 -7.56 -25.00
N LYS A 12 17.12 -7.86 -26.28
CA LYS A 12 18.48 -7.92 -26.83
C LYS A 12 18.92 -6.51 -27.19
N THR A 13 20.05 -6.08 -26.65
CA THR A 13 20.68 -4.79 -26.98
C THR A 13 21.52 -4.91 -28.25
N ASN A 14 21.84 -3.77 -28.87
CA ASN A 14 22.75 -3.67 -30.00
C ASN A 14 23.57 -2.38 -29.89
N THR A 15 24.56 -2.21 -30.77
CA THR A 15 25.49 -1.07 -30.77
C THR A 15 24.96 0.16 -31.52
N VAL A 16 23.73 0.12 -32.06
CA VAL A 16 23.14 1.23 -32.85
C VAL A 16 22.58 2.29 -31.89
N PRO A 17 23.14 3.51 -31.89
CA PRO A 17 22.63 4.61 -31.06
C PRO A 17 21.19 4.97 -31.40
N GLY A 18 20.36 5.22 -30.38
CA GLY A 18 18.95 5.59 -30.56
C GLY A 18 18.04 4.45 -31.01
N SER A 19 18.51 3.20 -31.00
CA SER A 19 17.65 2.06 -31.33
C SER A 19 16.46 1.93 -30.37
N VAL A 20 15.28 1.72 -30.94
CA VAL A 20 14.03 1.59 -30.18
C VAL A 20 13.57 0.13 -30.21
N CYS A 21 13.29 -0.43 -29.03
CA CYS A 21 12.66 -1.74 -28.91
C CYS A 21 11.25 -1.57 -28.34
N LYS A 22 10.24 -2.04 -29.07
CA LYS A 22 8.87 -2.09 -28.57
C LYS A 22 8.72 -3.31 -27.66
N ILE A 23 8.22 -3.08 -26.44
CA ILE A 23 7.88 -4.12 -25.48
C ILE A 23 6.39 -4.01 -25.18
N ASP A 24 5.65 -5.08 -25.43
CA ASP A 24 4.25 -5.17 -25.04
C ASP A 24 4.16 -5.78 -23.64
N ALA A 25 3.77 -4.98 -22.65
CA ALA A 25 3.49 -5.42 -21.29
C ALA A 25 1.98 -5.27 -21.00
N PRO A 26 1.31 -6.31 -20.47
CA PRO A 26 -0.11 -6.22 -20.16
C PRO A 26 -0.35 -5.19 -19.07
N ALA A 27 -1.32 -4.29 -19.27
CA ALA A 27 -1.75 -3.39 -18.20
C ALA A 27 -2.38 -4.20 -17.05
N VAL A 28 -1.95 -3.91 -15.83
CA VAL A 28 -2.52 -4.43 -14.59
C VAL A 28 -3.91 -3.84 -14.42
N LYS A 29 -4.90 -4.71 -14.26
CA LYS A 29 -6.29 -4.29 -13.98
C LYS A 29 -6.58 -4.36 -12.48
N PHE A 30 -7.56 -3.60 -12.03
CA PHE A 30 -8.00 -3.67 -10.64
C PHE A 30 -8.50 -5.06 -10.26
N ALA A 31 -9.19 -5.74 -11.18
CA ALA A 31 -9.63 -7.12 -10.97
C ALA A 31 -8.46 -8.09 -10.70
N ASP A 32 -7.30 -7.87 -11.32
CA ASP A 32 -6.10 -8.67 -11.08
C ASP A 32 -5.60 -8.46 -9.64
N LEU A 33 -5.59 -7.21 -9.16
CA LEU A 33 -5.20 -6.88 -7.78
C LEU A 33 -6.21 -7.42 -6.76
N TRP A 34 -7.50 -7.15 -6.97
CA TRP A 34 -8.55 -7.47 -6.01
C TRP A 34 -8.74 -8.98 -5.80
N SER A 35 -8.78 -9.75 -6.90
CA SER A 35 -8.95 -11.20 -6.83
C SER A 35 -7.73 -11.94 -6.27
N ASN A 36 -6.56 -11.29 -6.26
CA ASN A 36 -5.32 -11.86 -5.75
C ASN A 36 -4.91 -11.31 -4.38
N TYR A 37 -5.67 -10.38 -3.80
CA TYR A 37 -5.28 -9.70 -2.57
C TYR A 37 -4.87 -10.69 -1.46
N VAL A 38 -3.67 -10.51 -0.94
CA VAL A 38 -3.10 -11.39 0.09
C VAL A 38 -3.57 -10.93 1.46
N THR A 39 -4.26 -11.83 2.17
CA THR A 39 -4.73 -11.61 3.55
C THR A 39 -3.80 -12.26 4.57
N GLY A 40 -4.05 -12.02 5.86
CA GLY A 40 -3.20 -12.53 6.95
C GLY A 40 -1.86 -11.79 7.02
N ASP A 41 -0.83 -12.44 7.57
CA ASP A 41 0.50 -11.83 7.76
C ASP A 41 1.51 -12.50 6.84
N PRO A 42 1.69 -11.98 5.61
CA PRO A 42 2.51 -12.65 4.59
C PRO A 42 4.00 -12.64 4.94
N TYR A 43 4.46 -11.72 5.77
CA TYR A 43 5.85 -11.67 6.22
C TYR A 43 5.95 -12.12 7.66
N LYS A 44 6.88 -13.05 7.91
CA LYS A 44 7.24 -13.51 9.25
C LYS A 44 8.70 -13.13 9.50
N PRO A 45 8.98 -12.19 10.42
CA PRO A 45 10.35 -11.79 10.73
C PRO A 45 11.14 -12.98 11.27
N ALA A 46 12.43 -13.02 10.92
CA ALA A 46 13.35 -14.01 11.46
C ALA A 46 13.56 -13.81 12.98
N ALA A 47 13.95 -14.87 13.67
CA ALA A 47 14.30 -14.77 15.09
C ALA A 47 15.41 -13.72 15.29
N GLY A 48 15.17 -12.75 16.18
CA GLY A 48 16.10 -11.65 16.47
C GLY A 48 15.97 -10.41 15.57
N ASP A 49 15.08 -10.43 14.57
CA ASP A 49 14.72 -9.20 13.85
C ASP A 49 13.97 -8.25 14.80
N LYS A 50 14.47 -7.02 14.91
CA LYS A 50 13.94 -5.97 15.79
C LYS A 50 13.03 -4.97 15.06
N GLY A 51 12.68 -5.25 13.80
CA GLY A 51 11.78 -4.43 13.01
C GLY A 51 10.35 -4.46 13.56
N ASP A 52 9.65 -3.33 13.39
CA ASP A 52 8.23 -3.24 13.70
C ASP A 52 7.39 -3.68 12.49
N TYR A 53 6.82 -4.87 12.59
CA TYR A 53 5.95 -5.50 11.59
C TYR A 53 4.51 -5.69 12.09
N SER A 54 4.12 -4.96 13.14
CA SER A 54 2.76 -5.03 13.70
C SER A 54 1.68 -4.70 12.67
N ASN A 55 2.00 -3.81 11.72
CA ASN A 55 1.12 -3.39 10.65
C ASN A 55 1.65 -3.83 9.28
N GLN A 56 1.04 -4.88 8.71
CA GLN A 56 1.48 -5.48 7.44
C GLN A 56 0.69 -5.03 6.21
N CYS A 57 0.03 -3.86 6.23
CA CYS A 57 -0.75 -3.37 5.08
C CYS A 57 0.08 -3.23 3.79
N ALA A 58 1.26 -2.62 3.87
CA ALA A 58 2.18 -2.49 2.74
C ALA A 58 2.76 -3.85 2.30
N LEU A 59 2.97 -4.78 3.25
CA LEU A 59 3.45 -6.14 2.98
C LEU A 59 2.40 -6.98 2.27
N ARG A 60 1.12 -6.89 2.66
CA ARG A 60 -0.03 -7.52 1.97
C ARG A 60 -0.15 -7.04 0.53
N LEU A 61 -0.05 -5.73 0.32
CA LEU A 61 -0.09 -5.17 -1.03
C LEU A 61 1.16 -5.57 -1.85
N SER A 62 2.34 -5.61 -1.23
CA SER A 62 3.58 -6.11 -1.86
C SER A 62 3.45 -7.59 -2.26
N ALA A 63 2.91 -8.44 -1.38
CA ALA A 63 2.66 -9.85 -1.67
C ALA A 63 1.64 -10.03 -2.80
N THR A 64 0.61 -9.17 -2.83
CA THR A 64 -0.37 -9.13 -3.91
C THR A 64 0.29 -8.79 -5.25
N PHE A 65 1.18 -7.80 -5.27
CA PHE A 65 1.99 -7.46 -6.43
C PHE A 65 2.87 -8.63 -6.89
N HIS A 66 3.56 -9.29 -5.96
CA HIS A 66 4.40 -10.46 -6.27
C HIS A 66 3.57 -11.58 -6.89
N LYS A 67 2.39 -11.88 -6.35
CA LYS A 67 1.46 -12.91 -6.84
C LYS A 67 0.99 -12.68 -8.28
N ILE A 68 0.82 -11.41 -8.68
CA ILE A 68 0.46 -11.05 -10.06
C ILE A 68 1.67 -10.78 -10.96
N GLY A 69 2.90 -11.03 -10.50
CA GLY A 69 4.12 -10.97 -11.31
C GLY A 69 4.91 -9.66 -11.22
N ILE A 70 4.51 -8.71 -10.36
CA ILE A 70 5.21 -7.44 -10.14
C ILE A 70 6.24 -7.64 -9.01
N LYS A 71 7.51 -7.82 -9.34
CA LYS A 71 8.57 -8.15 -8.36
C LYS A 71 9.09 -6.97 -7.52
N MET A 72 8.66 -5.75 -7.79
CA MET A 72 9.10 -4.54 -7.07
C MET A 72 10.64 -4.32 -7.04
N LEU A 73 11.36 -4.70 -8.11
CA LEU A 73 12.84 -4.65 -8.13
C LEU A 73 13.42 -3.25 -7.93
N SER A 74 12.70 -2.21 -8.37
CA SER A 74 13.06 -0.81 -8.18
C SER A 74 12.74 -0.26 -6.79
N PHE A 75 12.09 -1.03 -5.91
CA PHE A 75 11.86 -0.62 -4.52
C PHE A 75 13.18 -0.69 -3.74
N SER A 76 13.94 0.41 -3.81
CA SER A 76 15.27 0.55 -3.24
C SER A 76 15.59 2.01 -2.92
N GLN A 77 16.57 2.26 -2.06
CA GLN A 77 17.05 3.60 -1.74
C GLN A 77 17.68 4.35 -2.93
N LYS A 78 17.96 3.65 -4.05
CA LYS A 78 18.40 4.29 -5.29
C LYS A 78 17.24 4.98 -6.04
N SER A 79 16.01 4.53 -5.82
CA SER A 79 14.83 5.00 -6.56
C SER A 79 13.88 5.83 -5.71
N ILE A 80 13.83 5.58 -4.40
CA ILE A 80 12.98 6.33 -3.46
C ILE A 80 13.75 6.67 -2.19
N LYS A 81 13.38 7.78 -1.56
CA LYS A 81 13.94 8.20 -0.26
C LYS A 81 13.22 7.49 0.88
N PRO A 82 13.91 7.17 1.99
CA PRO A 82 13.24 6.75 3.22
C PRO A 82 12.20 7.76 3.68
N MET A 83 11.18 7.28 4.39
CA MET A 83 10.15 8.13 5.00
C MET A 83 10.81 9.21 5.89
N PRO A 84 10.31 10.46 5.88
CA PRO A 84 10.80 11.50 6.79
C PRO A 84 10.87 11.02 8.24
N GLY A 85 11.96 11.35 8.93
CA GLY A 85 12.23 10.87 10.30
C GLY A 85 12.86 9.48 10.39
N THR A 86 13.13 8.81 9.26
CA THR A 86 13.83 7.52 9.23
C THR A 86 15.12 7.59 8.42
N GLN A 87 16.13 6.84 8.81
CA GLN A 87 17.43 6.79 8.11
C GLN A 87 17.49 5.72 7.01
N VAL A 88 16.68 4.66 7.16
CA VAL A 88 16.70 3.49 6.27
C VAL A 88 15.32 3.23 5.70
N LEU A 89 15.28 2.80 4.44
CA LEU A 89 14.06 2.40 3.76
C LEU A 89 13.46 1.17 4.45
N GLY A 90 12.15 1.22 4.73
CA GLY A 90 11.39 0.11 5.28
C GLY A 90 11.19 -0.97 4.22
N ARG A 91 12.21 -1.81 4.03
CA ARG A 91 12.28 -2.82 2.98
C ARG A 91 12.69 -4.17 3.56
N VAL A 92 11.98 -5.21 3.16
CA VAL A 92 12.35 -6.61 3.42
C VAL A 92 12.45 -7.39 2.10
N ILE A 93 13.01 -8.59 2.17
CA ILE A 93 12.93 -9.57 1.09
C ILE A 93 11.89 -10.61 1.50
N MET A 94 10.85 -10.74 0.68
CA MET A 94 9.76 -11.69 0.86
C MET A 94 9.74 -12.60 -0.35
N ASP A 95 9.96 -13.90 -0.15
CA ASP A 95 10.04 -14.91 -1.21
C ASP A 95 10.99 -14.54 -2.35
N GLY A 96 12.16 -13.99 -1.99
CA GLY A 96 13.20 -13.57 -2.94
C GLY A 96 12.92 -12.24 -3.67
N SER A 97 11.82 -11.55 -3.38
CA SER A 97 11.46 -10.26 -3.98
C SER A 97 11.39 -9.12 -2.95
N PRO A 98 11.79 -7.90 -3.30
CA PRO A 98 11.63 -6.73 -2.42
C PRO A 98 10.17 -6.49 -2.03
N ALA A 99 9.93 -6.14 -0.77
CA ALA A 99 8.62 -5.74 -0.28
C ALA A 99 8.73 -4.51 0.63
N ALA A 100 7.69 -3.68 0.60
CA ALA A 100 7.61 -2.47 1.40
C ALA A 100 6.99 -2.77 2.77
N VAL A 101 7.60 -2.25 3.83
CA VAL A 101 7.11 -2.33 5.21
C VAL A 101 6.21 -1.14 5.54
N ARG A 102 6.48 0.03 4.95
CA ARG A 102 5.76 1.28 5.27
C ARG A 102 4.85 1.72 4.13
N ALA A 103 3.62 2.11 4.47
CA ALA A 103 2.64 2.62 3.51
C ALA A 103 3.15 3.84 2.72
N TYR A 104 3.78 4.80 3.40
CA TYR A 104 4.34 6.01 2.78
C TYR A 104 5.38 5.69 1.70
N GLU A 105 6.28 4.77 1.98
CA GLU A 105 7.37 4.40 1.06
C GLU A 105 6.82 3.60 -0.12
N LEU A 106 5.82 2.74 0.12
CA LEU A 106 5.12 2.07 -0.97
C LEU A 106 4.40 3.07 -1.88
N GLY A 107 3.68 4.04 -1.31
CA GLY A 107 3.06 5.13 -2.07
C GLY A 107 4.09 5.96 -2.85
N SER A 108 5.26 6.22 -2.26
CA SER A 108 6.35 6.93 -2.95
C SER A 108 6.90 6.14 -4.15
N TRP A 109 6.96 4.81 -4.05
CA TRP A 109 7.32 3.94 -5.16
C TRP A 109 6.25 3.90 -6.25
N LEU A 110 4.97 3.89 -5.88
CA LEU A 110 3.85 3.95 -6.84
C LEU A 110 3.85 5.24 -7.66
N LYS A 111 4.34 6.37 -7.12
CA LYS A 111 4.54 7.62 -7.88
C LYS A 111 5.54 7.50 -9.03
N LEU A 112 6.38 6.46 -9.05
CA LEU A 112 7.31 6.19 -10.15
C LEU A 112 6.67 5.40 -11.30
N GLN A 113 5.36 5.14 -11.23
CA GLN A 113 4.63 4.33 -12.20
C GLN A 113 5.28 2.97 -12.50
N PRO A 114 5.49 2.11 -11.48
CA PRO A 114 6.34 0.91 -11.60
C PRO A 114 5.75 -0.23 -12.43
N PHE A 115 4.50 -0.13 -12.89
CA PHE A 115 3.86 -1.13 -13.75
C PHE A 115 2.81 -0.47 -14.66
N CYS A 116 2.57 -1.09 -15.82
CA CYS A 116 1.56 -0.64 -16.77
C CYS A 116 0.15 -0.77 -16.16
N GLY A 117 -0.71 0.23 -16.38
CA GLY A 117 -2.07 0.26 -15.80
C GLY A 117 -2.18 1.07 -14.50
N LEU A 118 -1.06 1.46 -13.89
CA LEU A 118 -1.04 2.49 -12.86
C LEU A 118 -1.03 3.89 -13.50
N PRO A 119 -1.79 4.87 -13.01
CA PRO A 119 -1.71 6.23 -13.50
C PRO A 119 -0.33 6.83 -13.18
N GLU A 120 0.12 7.77 -14.01
CA GLU A 120 1.42 8.43 -13.85
C GLU A 120 1.51 9.18 -12.50
N LYS A 121 0.40 9.74 -12.04
CA LYS A 121 0.31 10.50 -10.80
C LYS A 121 -0.90 10.06 -9.98
N PRO A 122 -0.78 10.00 -8.64
CA PRO A 122 -1.94 9.88 -7.78
C PRO A 122 -2.75 11.19 -7.79
N GLU A 123 -4.04 11.05 -7.50
CA GLU A 123 -4.88 12.15 -7.05
C GLU A 123 -4.69 12.38 -5.55
N ASP A 124 -4.50 13.64 -5.16
CA ASP A 124 -4.59 14.05 -3.76
C ASP A 124 -6.06 14.27 -3.42
N ILE A 125 -6.62 13.36 -2.63
CA ILE A 125 -8.03 13.38 -2.22
C ILE A 125 -8.17 13.73 -0.73
N THR A 126 -7.10 14.27 -0.11
CA THR A 126 -7.06 14.63 1.30
C THR A 126 -8.26 15.48 1.70
N GLY A 127 -8.81 15.19 2.87
CA GLY A 127 -9.99 15.87 3.41
C GLY A 127 -11.03 14.90 3.92
N LYS A 128 -11.99 15.40 4.70
CA LYS A 128 -13.06 14.60 5.31
C LYS A 128 -14.00 13.97 4.27
N ASP A 129 -14.04 14.56 3.09
CA ASP A 129 -14.83 14.15 1.94
C ASP A 129 -14.09 13.17 1.00
N TRP A 130 -12.93 12.64 1.38
CA TRP A 130 -12.15 11.74 0.52
C TRP A 130 -12.97 10.56 -0.04
N GLU A 131 -13.88 9.98 0.74
CA GLU A 131 -14.68 8.82 0.31
C GLU A 131 -15.60 9.18 -0.85
N SER A 132 -16.23 10.37 -0.82
CA SER A 132 -17.12 10.79 -1.91
C SER A 132 -16.34 11.00 -3.21
N LYS A 133 -15.07 11.44 -3.14
CA LYS A 133 -14.18 11.61 -4.29
C LYS A 133 -13.79 10.30 -4.98
N VAL A 134 -13.81 9.18 -4.25
CA VAL A 134 -13.44 7.86 -4.79
C VAL A 134 -14.60 6.87 -4.87
N LYS A 135 -15.81 7.28 -4.46
CA LYS A 135 -17.00 6.44 -4.52
C LYS A 135 -17.27 5.98 -5.95
N GLY A 136 -17.49 4.69 -6.12
CA GLY A 136 -17.70 4.06 -7.43
C GLY A 136 -16.43 3.87 -8.28
N ARG A 137 -15.27 4.39 -7.84
CA ARG A 137 -13.98 4.25 -8.52
C ARG A 137 -13.16 3.13 -7.89
N THR A 138 -12.30 2.49 -8.64
CA THR A 138 -11.46 1.39 -8.15
C THR A 138 -9.99 1.79 -8.16
N GLY A 139 -9.19 1.29 -7.22
CA GLY A 139 -7.78 1.67 -7.20
C GLY A 139 -7.01 1.28 -5.95
N ILE A 140 -5.80 1.82 -5.86
CA ILE A 140 -4.96 1.76 -4.66
C ILE A 140 -5.11 3.08 -3.91
N ILE A 141 -5.31 3.02 -2.60
CA ILE A 141 -5.45 4.19 -1.74
C ILE A 141 -4.46 4.13 -0.59
N MET A 142 -3.79 5.26 -0.32
CA MET A 142 -2.84 5.42 0.76
C MET A 142 -3.29 6.55 1.69
N PHE A 143 -3.31 6.27 2.98
CA PHE A 143 -3.52 7.22 4.07
C PHE A 143 -2.19 7.38 4.82
N HIS A 144 -1.75 8.61 5.06
CA HIS A 144 -0.50 8.88 5.77
C HIS A 144 -0.71 9.84 6.94
N ALA A 145 0.07 9.60 8.00
CA ALA A 145 0.19 10.42 9.19
C ALA A 145 -1.14 10.67 9.93
N TYR A 146 -1.93 9.62 10.11
CA TYR A 146 -3.20 9.67 10.87
C TYR A 146 -3.13 9.00 12.24
N TRP A 147 -2.03 8.30 12.56
CA TRP A 147 -1.78 7.70 13.87
C TRP A 147 -0.29 7.67 14.22
N THR A 148 0.02 7.63 15.51
CA THR A 148 1.40 7.67 16.05
C THR A 148 1.97 6.28 16.26
N ARG A 149 3.21 6.05 15.84
CA ARG A 149 3.96 4.87 16.31
C ARG A 149 4.35 5.01 17.78
N SER A 150 4.74 3.90 18.40
CA SER A 150 5.28 3.92 19.77
C SER A 150 6.44 4.90 19.88
N GLY A 151 6.34 5.87 20.77
CA GLY A 151 7.34 6.92 20.99
C GLY A 151 7.18 8.18 20.13
N GLU A 152 6.17 8.26 19.25
CA GLU A 152 5.88 9.48 18.49
C GLU A 152 4.91 10.40 19.21
N ALA A 153 5.16 11.72 19.14
CA ALA A 153 4.18 12.72 19.50
C ALA A 153 3.06 12.78 18.43
N PRO A 154 1.80 13.12 18.79
CA PRO A 154 0.70 13.26 17.83
C PRO A 154 1.01 14.20 16.64
N ALA A 155 1.74 15.29 16.89
CA ALA A 155 2.17 16.22 15.84
C ALA A 155 3.12 15.57 14.81
N SER A 156 3.84 14.52 15.19
CA SER A 156 4.87 13.80 14.42
C SER A 156 4.43 12.42 13.96
N ALA A 157 3.11 12.12 14.00
CA ALA A 157 2.54 10.86 13.55
C ALA A 157 3.06 10.45 12.16
N SER A 158 3.70 9.28 12.07
CA SER A 158 4.19 8.70 10.81
C SER A 158 3.35 7.50 10.34
N GLY A 159 2.44 7.02 11.19
CA GLY A 159 1.56 5.89 10.94
C GLY A 159 0.66 6.12 9.73
N GLY A 160 0.59 5.12 8.85
CA GLY A 160 -0.20 5.16 7.63
C GLY A 160 -0.79 3.80 7.28
N HIS A 161 -1.61 3.77 6.24
CA HIS A 161 -2.25 2.58 5.68
C HIS A 161 -2.25 2.66 4.17
N ILE A 162 -2.10 1.52 3.51
CA ILE A 162 -2.23 1.43 2.05
C ILE A 162 -2.97 0.15 1.71
N ASP A 163 -3.92 0.24 0.78
CA ASP A 163 -4.87 -0.83 0.52
C ASP A 163 -5.53 -0.66 -0.86
N LEU A 164 -6.31 -1.65 -1.28
CA LEU A 164 -7.17 -1.58 -2.46
C LEU A 164 -8.56 -1.07 -2.07
N TRP A 165 -9.12 -0.21 -2.91
CA TRP A 165 -10.46 0.34 -2.81
C TRP A 165 -11.29 -0.11 -4.01
N ASN A 166 -12.45 -0.73 -3.77
CA ASN A 166 -13.30 -1.28 -4.85
C ASN A 166 -14.50 -0.40 -5.25
N GLY A 167 -14.49 0.89 -4.91
CA GLY A 167 -15.61 1.80 -5.15
C GLY A 167 -16.60 1.89 -3.99
N LYS A 168 -16.52 0.96 -3.04
CA LYS A 168 -17.38 0.94 -1.85
C LYS A 168 -16.60 0.66 -0.57
N ARG A 169 -15.57 -0.18 -0.65
CA ARG A 169 -14.85 -0.69 0.51
C ARG A 169 -13.38 -0.99 0.28
N LEU A 170 -12.62 -0.91 1.37
CA LEU A 170 -11.25 -1.40 1.46
C LEU A 170 -11.21 -2.93 1.59
N THR A 171 -10.13 -3.60 1.20
CA THR A 171 -10.05 -5.07 1.39
C THR A 171 -10.05 -5.45 2.88
N ILE A 172 -9.38 -4.67 3.72
CA ILE A 172 -9.28 -4.91 5.16
C ILE A 172 -10.64 -4.87 5.87
N SER A 173 -11.59 -4.10 5.33
CA SER A 173 -12.96 -4.01 5.87
C SER A 173 -13.82 -5.27 5.64
N GLY A 174 -13.35 -6.21 4.81
CA GLY A 174 -13.99 -7.51 4.64
C GLY A 174 -13.48 -8.59 5.59
N VAL A 175 -12.39 -8.32 6.32
CA VAL A 175 -11.78 -9.26 7.29
C VAL A 175 -12.17 -8.91 8.72
N ALA A 176 -12.56 -7.65 8.97
CA ALA A 176 -13.17 -7.18 10.20
C ALA A 176 -14.37 -6.30 9.82
N ASP A 177 -15.56 -6.61 10.36
CA ASP A 177 -16.85 -5.99 10.02
C ASP A 177 -16.84 -4.45 10.07
N GLY A 178 -16.48 -3.82 8.95
CA GLY A 178 -16.69 -2.42 8.66
C GLY A 178 -15.48 -1.50 8.90
N PHE A 179 -15.43 -0.41 8.11
CA PHE A 179 -14.47 0.69 8.22
C PHE A 179 -14.30 1.18 9.66
N ALA A 180 -15.40 1.18 10.43
CA ALA A 180 -15.64 0.66 11.80
C ALA A 180 -14.46 0.31 12.74
N THR A 181 -13.49 -0.40 12.19
CA THR A 181 -12.50 -1.14 12.98
C THR A 181 -11.07 -0.97 12.47
N ILE A 182 -10.85 -0.22 11.38
CA ILE A 182 -9.52 -0.05 10.79
C ILE A 182 -8.56 0.65 11.76
N GLY A 183 -9.01 1.70 12.46
CA GLY A 183 -8.21 2.35 13.51
C GLY A 183 -7.91 1.43 14.70
N ARG A 184 -8.88 0.61 15.12
CA ARG A 184 -8.71 -0.38 16.20
C ARG A 184 -7.75 -1.51 15.82
N TYR A 185 -7.85 -2.01 14.60
CA TYR A 185 -7.00 -3.09 14.08
C TYR A 185 -5.54 -2.63 13.85
N LEU A 186 -5.33 -1.35 13.49
CA LEU A 186 -4.01 -0.82 13.15
C LEU A 186 -3.31 -0.05 14.30
N GLY A 187 -3.97 0.25 15.43
CA GLY A 187 -3.30 1.05 16.47
C GLY A 187 -4.00 1.43 17.79
N ILE A 188 -5.12 0.83 18.22
CA ILE A 188 -5.70 1.16 19.55
C ILE A 188 -5.87 -0.11 20.40
N GLN A 189 -4.82 -0.49 21.12
CA GLN A 189 -4.83 -1.56 22.14
C GLN A 189 -5.19 -1.05 23.56
N SER A 190 -5.74 0.16 23.71
CA SER A 190 -6.17 0.68 25.02
C SER A 190 -7.59 1.22 25.00
N VAL A 191 -8.57 0.33 24.83
CA VAL A 191 -9.93 0.58 25.33
C VAL A 191 -10.27 -0.58 26.25
N ARG A 192 -10.39 -0.28 27.55
CA ARG A 192 -10.82 -1.23 28.58
C ARG A 192 -12.06 -1.98 28.13
N GLN A 193 -12.07 -3.30 28.35
CA GLN A 193 -13.26 -4.16 28.19
C GLN A 193 -14.45 -3.49 28.90
N GLY A 194 -15.51 -3.15 28.15
CA GLY A 194 -16.77 -2.65 28.73
C GLY A 194 -17.41 -1.42 28.06
N ALA A 195 -16.78 -0.77 27.07
CA ALA A 195 -17.38 0.39 26.40
C ALA A 195 -18.08 0.02 25.09
N THR A 196 -19.38 -0.25 25.16
CA THR A 196 -20.23 -0.56 24.01
C THR A 196 -20.59 0.70 23.21
N ILE A 197 -20.02 0.80 22.00
CA ILE A 197 -20.67 1.13 20.71
C ILE A 197 -21.41 2.48 20.59
N LEU A 198 -20.72 3.47 19.98
CA LEU A 198 -21.33 4.39 19.02
C LEU A 198 -20.42 4.57 17.80
N SER A 199 -21.02 4.42 16.62
CA SER A 199 -20.47 4.22 15.27
C SER A 199 -19.68 5.39 14.65
N THR A 200 -19.20 6.35 15.46
CA THR A 200 -18.61 7.61 14.98
C THR A 200 -17.08 7.60 14.88
N TRP A 201 -16.43 6.53 15.33
CA TRP A 201 -14.98 6.52 15.61
C TRP A 201 -14.12 5.71 14.63
N SER A 202 -14.59 5.46 13.41
CA SER A 202 -13.75 4.70 12.47
C SER A 202 -13.84 5.04 11.00
N TYR A 203 -14.64 6.05 10.67
CA TYR A 203 -14.40 6.86 9.48
C TYR A 203 -13.48 8.05 9.82
N SER A 204 -13.63 8.58 11.05
CA SER A 204 -12.92 9.74 11.59
C SER A 204 -11.40 9.59 11.55
N ASP A 205 -10.85 8.44 11.92
CA ASP A 205 -9.39 8.26 11.98
C ASP A 205 -8.71 8.33 10.61
N LEU A 206 -9.28 7.71 9.57
CA LEU A 206 -8.73 7.78 8.21
C LEU A 206 -8.91 9.18 7.61
N SER A 207 -10.03 9.85 7.92
CA SER A 207 -10.27 11.23 7.48
C SER A 207 -9.33 12.27 8.11
N ASN A 208 -8.66 11.90 9.22
CA ASN A 208 -7.66 12.73 9.89
C ASN A 208 -6.25 12.55 9.29
N ALA A 209 -6.09 11.75 8.23
CA ALA A 209 -4.81 11.64 7.53
C ALA A 209 -4.38 12.98 6.96
N LYS A 210 -3.11 13.34 7.22
CA LYS A 210 -2.49 14.55 6.66
C LYS A 210 -2.33 14.45 5.14
N THR A 211 -2.33 13.23 4.60
CA THR A 211 -2.27 13.00 3.16
C THR A 211 -3.04 11.73 2.80
N ILE A 212 -3.92 11.85 1.80
CA ILE A 212 -4.64 10.73 1.20
C ILE A 212 -4.40 10.75 -0.30
N LEU A 213 -3.74 9.71 -0.81
CA LEU A 213 -3.43 9.56 -2.22
C LEU A 213 -4.22 8.40 -2.83
N PHE A 214 -4.76 8.61 -4.02
CA PHE A 214 -5.50 7.61 -4.77
C PHE A 214 -4.92 7.41 -6.17
N TRP A 215 -4.64 6.15 -6.49
CA TRP A 215 -4.29 5.74 -7.84
C TRP A 215 -5.48 4.96 -8.40
N GLU A 216 -6.25 5.60 -9.29
CA GLU A 216 -7.34 4.89 -9.98
C GLU A 216 -6.76 3.79 -10.87
N VAL A 217 -7.19 2.56 -10.64
CA VAL A 217 -6.86 1.39 -11.46
C VAL A 217 -8.19 0.80 -11.91
N LYS A 218 -8.32 0.51 -13.21
CA LYS A 218 -9.56 -0.01 -13.82
C LYS A 218 -9.53 -1.52 -13.96
#